data_AF-A0A1H1SGS9-F1
#
_entry.id   AF-A0A1H1SGS9-F1
#
_cell.length_a   1.000
_cell.length_b   1.000
_cell.length_c   1.000
_cell.angle_alpha   90.00
_cell.angle_beta   90.00
_cell.angle_gamma   90.00
#
_symmetry.space_group_name_H-M   'P 1'
#
loop_
_entity.id
_entity.type
_entity.pdbx_description
1 polymer ?
#
loop_
_entity_poly.entity_id
_entity_poly.type
_entity_poly.pdbx_seq_one_letter_code
_entity_poly.pdbx_strand_id
1 'polypeptide(L)' 'MEFPKRSLPQSKGLAMAALITVRDFCREYNISRSTAYRLRDRGDVPHVKIGRAVRIRREDAERWYESLAEQSAND' A
#
# COMPACT_ATOMS: atom_id res chain seq x y z
N MET A 1 -4.29 -17.71 15.09
CA MET A 1 -3.89 -16.30 14.91
C MET A 1 -4.99 -15.63 14.12
N GLU A 2 -5.91 -14.96 14.82
CA GLU A 2 -7.05 -14.30 14.18
C GLU A 2 -6.61 -12.94 13.64
N PHE A 3 -6.79 -12.75 12.35
CA PHE A 3 -6.55 -11.49 11.65
C PHE A 3 -7.68 -10.53 11.99
N PRO A 4 -7.45 -9.38 12.67
CA PRO A 4 -8.48 -8.38 12.80
C PRO A 4 -8.80 -7.86 11.41
N LYS A 5 -9.98 -8.21 10.91
CA LYS A 5 -10.55 -7.72 9.65
C LYS A 5 -10.92 -6.25 9.85
N ARG A 6 -9.92 -5.37 9.97
CA ARG A 6 -10.17 -3.94 9.97
C ARG A 6 -10.45 -3.57 8.53
N SER A 7 -11.73 -3.41 8.23
CA SER A 7 -12.26 -2.98 6.94
C SER A 7 -11.31 -1.95 6.32
N LEU A 8 -10.66 -2.35 5.22
CA LEU A 8 -10.06 -1.41 4.29
C LEU A 8 -11.15 -0.36 4.00
N PRO A 9 -10.85 0.94 4.06
CA PRO A 9 -11.84 1.95 3.71
C PRO A 9 -12.28 1.69 2.27
N GLN A 10 -13.49 1.16 2.15
CA GLN A 10 -14.22 1.06 0.90
C GLN A 10 -14.64 2.48 0.52
N SER A 11 -13.70 3.26 -0.02
CA SER A 11 -14.02 4.51 -0.71
C SER A 11 -13.70 4.32 -2.18
N LYS A 12 -14.52 3.46 -2.81
CA LYS A 12 -14.74 3.50 -4.25
C LYS A 12 -15.47 4.81 -4.54
N GLY A 13 -14.72 5.89 -4.70
CA GLY A 13 -15.27 7.23 -4.90
C GLY A 13 -14.22 8.34 -4.80
N LEU A 14 -13.70 8.75 -5.96
CA LEU A 14 -13.13 10.08 -6.21
C LEU A 14 -11.94 10.54 -5.31
N ALA A 15 -10.93 9.71 -5.06
CA ALA A 15 -9.70 10.13 -4.37
C ALA A 15 -8.43 9.83 -5.18
N MET A 16 -8.39 10.29 -6.45
CA MET A 16 -7.31 10.03 -7.43
C MET A 16 -5.94 10.64 -7.06
N ALA A 17 -5.73 11.15 -5.84
CA ALA A 17 -4.49 11.79 -5.41
C ALA A 17 -4.23 11.72 -3.89
N ALA A 18 -4.76 10.71 -3.19
CA ALA A 18 -4.47 10.56 -1.76
C ALA A 18 -3.02 10.08 -1.58
N LEU A 19 -2.18 10.91 -0.95
CA LEU A 19 -0.82 10.53 -0.55
C LEU A 19 -0.83 10.03 0.89
N ILE A 20 -0.43 8.78 1.10
CA ILE A 20 -0.32 8.17 2.43
C ILE A 20 1.14 8.13 2.88
N THR A 21 1.37 8.08 4.19
CA THR A 21 2.73 7.88 4.72
C THR A 21 3.10 6.40 4.70
N VAL A 22 4.39 6.08 4.74
CA VAL A 22 4.87 4.70 4.89
C VAL A 22 4.27 4.02 6.13
N ARG A 23 4.02 4.79 7.21
CA ARG A 23 3.40 4.28 8.43
C ARG A 23 1.95 3.88 8.21
N ASP A 24 1.19 4.70 7.50
CA ASP A 24 -0.21 4.40 7.18
C ASP A 24 -0.29 3.20 6.23
N PHE A 25 0.58 3.15 5.21
CA PHE A 25 0.70 1.98 4.33
C PHE A 25 0.99 0.68 5.10
N CYS A 26 1.97 0.70 6.01
CA CYS A 26 2.27 -0.46 6.86
C CYS A 26 1.06 -0.89 7.71
N ARG A 27 0.30 0.08 8.24
CA ARG A 27 -0.85 -0.17 9.11
C ARG A 27 -2.08 -0.67 8.33
N GLU A 28 -2.30 -0.15 7.14
CA GLU A 28 -3.46 -0.44 6.29
C GLU A 28 -3.33 -1.81 5.62
N TYR A 29 -2.15 -2.12 5.10
CA TYR A 29 -1.89 -3.39 4.41
C TYR A 29 -1.22 -4.44 5.32
N ASN A 30 -1.08 -4.14 6.61
CA ASN A 30 -0.47 -5.01 7.62
C ASN A 30 0.90 -5.58 7.22
N ILE A 31 1.76 -4.73 6.65
CA ILE A 31 3.11 -5.11 6.26
C ILE A 31 4.16 -4.44 7.15
N SER A 32 5.30 -5.10 7.30
CA SER A 32 6.46 -4.53 8.00
C SER A 32 7.10 -3.41 7.19
N ARG A 33 7.73 -2.43 7.86
CA ARG A 33 8.51 -1.36 7.20
C ARG A 33 9.57 -1.93 6.27
N SER A 34 10.22 -3.03 6.66
CA SER A 34 11.20 -3.75 5.84
C SER A 34 10.61 -4.26 4.53
N THR A 35 9.34 -4.69 4.53
CA THR A 35 8.63 -5.07 3.31
C THR A 35 8.30 -3.84 2.47
N ALA A 36 7.82 -2.75 3.07
CA ALA A 36 7.57 -1.50 2.35
C ALA A 36 8.83 -0.98 1.62
N TYR A 37 10.00 -1.01 2.27
CA TYR A 37 11.26 -0.64 1.61
C TYR A 37 11.69 -1.64 0.53
N ARG A 38 11.47 -2.95 0.71
CA ARG A 38 11.72 -3.93 -0.36
C ARG A 38 10.84 -3.69 -1.59
N LEU A 39 9.56 -3.37 -1.38
CA LEU A 39 8.62 -3.01 -2.45
C LEU A 39 9.05 -1.73 -3.18
N ARG A 40 9.62 -0.76 -2.44
CA ARG A 40 10.25 0.42 -3.04
C ARG A 40 11.39 0.03 -3.97
N ASP A 41 12.31 -0.78 -3.45
CA ASP A 41 13.55 -1.11 -4.16
C ASP A 41 13.29 -2.01 -5.37
N ARG A 42 12.20 -2.79 -5.35
CA ARG A 42 11.67 -3.52 -6.51
C ARG A 42 10.95 -2.63 -7.53
N GLY A 43 10.47 -1.46 -7.12
CA GLY A 43 9.66 -0.58 -7.95
C GLY A 43 8.16 -0.91 -7.95
N ASP A 44 7.73 -1.92 -7.19
CA ASP A 44 6.33 -2.35 -7.09
C ASP A 44 5.44 -1.29 -6.43
N VAL A 45 5.99 -0.56 -5.45
CA VAL A 45 5.31 0.55 -4.78
C VAL A 45 6.21 1.78 -4.81
N PRO A 46 6.04 2.70 -5.79
CA PRO A 46 6.85 3.89 -5.89
C PRO A 46 6.65 4.83 -4.69
N HIS A 47 7.76 5.24 -4.11
CA HIS A 47 7.78 6.18 -3.00
C HIS A 47 8.14 7.57 -3.52
N VAL A 48 7.25 8.53 -3.35
CA VAL A 48 7.46 9.93 -3.71
C VAL A 48 8.01 10.70 -2.52
N LYS A 49 9.19 11.32 -2.71
CA LYS A 49 9.79 12.21 -1.72
C LYS A 49 9.22 13.62 -1.90
N ILE A 50 8.54 14.13 -0.89
CA ILE A 50 7.98 15.49 -0.85
C ILE A 50 8.71 16.24 0.26
N GLY A 51 9.69 17.04 -0.14
CA GLY A 51 10.61 17.71 0.78
C GLY A 51 11.42 16.69 1.61
N ARG A 52 11.20 16.69 2.93
CA ARG A 52 11.81 15.73 3.86
C ARG A 52 10.96 14.48 4.11
N ALA A 53 9.70 14.47 3.69
CA ALA A 53 8.78 13.38 3.94
C ALA A 53 8.75 12.40 2.76
N VAL A 54 8.63 11.10 3.07
CA VAL A 54 8.38 10.06 2.09
C VAL A 54 6.90 9.72 2.12
N ARG A 55 6.26 9.76 0.96
CA ARG A 55 4.85 9.40 0.78
C ARG A 55 4.70 8.36 -0.32
N ILE A 56 3.58 7.68 -0.28
CA ILE A 56 3.17 6.66 -1.24
C ILE A 56 1.84 7.15 -1.80
N ARG A 57 1.64 7.05 -3.12
CA ARG A 57 0.32 7.35 -3.68
C ARG A 57 -0.58 6.16 -3.37
N ARG A 58 -1.81 6.43 -2.95
CA ARG A 58 -2.76 5.37 -2.62
C ARG A 58 -3.05 4.47 -3.83
N GLU A 59 -3.13 5.06 -5.02
CA GLU A 59 -3.30 4.33 -6.29
C GLU A 59 -2.26 3.23 -6.49
N ASP A 60 -0.98 3.51 -6.17
CA ASP A 60 0.11 2.55 -6.32
C ASP A 60 0.03 1.43 -5.27
N ALA A 61 -0.30 1.80 -4.03
CA ALA A 61 -0.52 0.83 -2.95
C ALA A 61 -1.70 -0.11 -3.24
N GLU A 62 -2.80 0.43 -3.78
CA GLU A 62 -3.98 -0.34 -4.20
C GLU A 62 -3.66 -1.26 -5.38
N ARG A 63 -2.99 -0.75 -6.42
CA ARG A 63 -2.55 -1.56 -7.57
C ARG A 63 -1.67 -2.73 -7.16
N TRP A 64 -0.71 -2.49 -6.26
CA TRP A 64 0.14 -3.55 -5.73
C TRP A 64 -0.69 -4.61 -4.99
N TYR A 65 -1.65 -4.17 -4.16
CA TYR A 65 -2.51 -5.10 -3.41
C TYR A 65 -3.44 -5.91 -4.32
N GLU A 66 -4.01 -5.28 -5.36
CA GLU A 66 -4.81 -5.97 -6.38
C GLU A 66 -3.98 -7.02 -7.12
N SER A 67 -2.74 -6.68 -7.52
CA SER A 67 -1.82 -7.62 -8.15
C SER A 67 -1.47 -8.82 -7.26
N LEU A 68 -1.42 -8.65 -5.94
CA LEU A 68 -1.25 -9.77 -5.01
C LEU A 68 -2.50 -10.66 -4.94
N ALA A 69 -3.68 -10.07 -4.93
CA ALA A 69 -4.94 -10.81 -4.91
C ALA A 69 -5.11 -11.65 -6.19
N GLU A 70 -4.74 -11.10 -7.34
CA GLU A 70 -4.73 -11.82 -8.62
C GLU A 70 -3.71 -12.96 -8.64
N GLN A 71 -2.51 -12.75 -8.11
CA GLN A 71 -1.47 -13.79 -8.02
C GLN A 71 -1.89 -14.96 -7.11
N SER A 72 -2.55 -14.68 -5.98
CA SER A 72 -3.01 -15.73 -5.06
C SER A 72 -4.24 -16.51 -5.57
N ALA A 73 -4.91 -16.04 -6.63
CA ALA A 73 -6.04 -16.75 -7.25
C ALA A 73 -5.60 -17.71 -8.35
N ASN A 74 -4.31 -17.69 -8.73
CA ASN A 74 -3.72 -18.57 -9.73
C ASN A 74 -2.84 -19.69 -9.11
N ASP A 75 -2.92 -19.91 -7.80
CA ASP A 75 -2.26 -20.98 -7.04
C ASP A 75 -3.31 -21.84 -6.34
#